data_AF-A0A392RE80-F1
#
_entry.id   AF-A0A392RE80-F1
#
_cell.length_a   1.000
_cell.length_b   1.000
_cell.length_c   1.000
_cell.angle_alpha   90.00
_cell.angle_beta   90.00
_cell.angle_gamma   90.00
#
_symmetry.space_group_name_H-M   'P 1'
#
loop_
_entity.id
_entity.type
_entity.pdbx_description
1 polymer ?
#
loop_
_entity_poly.entity_id
_entity_poly.type
_entity_poly.pdbx_seq_one_letter_code
_entity_poly.pdbx_strand_id
1 'polypeptide(L)'
;MVVNWRKQTMEFWHEKKWVMLKGMEGTSEAISALQSVVGKASKGYGSKGWSLDREKRGDKSLDQVIQSFEDIFYEPKGLPPQRARDHAITLLPGQGP
;
A
#
# COMPACT_ATOMS: atom_id res chain seq x y z
N MET A 1 -16.63 -16.00 -2.24
CA MET A 1 -16.20 -14.68 -1.76
C MET A 1 -16.76 -13.64 -2.69
N VAL A 2 -17.46 -12.63 -2.19
CA VAL A 2 -18.10 -11.56 -2.97
C VAL A 2 -17.66 -10.23 -2.37
N VAL A 3 -17.16 -9.32 -3.19
CA VAL A 3 -16.67 -8.00 -2.74
C VAL A 3 -17.52 -6.91 -3.38
N ASN A 4 -18.09 -6.03 -2.57
CA ASN A 4 -18.74 -4.81 -3.01
C ASN A 4 -17.87 -3.61 -2.67
N TRP A 5 -17.08 -3.16 -3.64
CA TRP A 5 -16.15 -2.05 -3.46
C TRP A 5 -16.85 -0.73 -3.14
N ARG A 6 -18.01 -0.46 -3.76
CA ARG A 6 -18.78 0.77 -3.53
C ARG A 6 -19.28 0.87 -2.09
N LYS A 7 -19.64 -0.26 -1.48
CA LYS A 7 -20.10 -0.35 -0.08
C LYS A 7 -18.99 -0.77 0.89
N GLN A 8 -17.77 -0.99 0.40
CA GLN A 8 -16.65 -1.56 1.14
C GLN A 8 -17.03 -2.81 1.94
N THR A 9 -17.80 -3.73 1.36
CA THR A 9 -18.17 -4.99 2.02
C THR A 9 -17.55 -6.19 1.35
N MET A 10 -17.27 -7.23 2.14
CA MET A 10 -16.71 -8.49 1.68
C MET A 10 -17.41 -9.65 2.39
N GLU A 11 -17.98 -10.56 1.62
CA GLU A 11 -18.70 -11.73 2.13
C GLU A 11 -17.99 -13.02 1.70
N PHE A 12 -17.76 -13.93 2.63
CA PHE A 12 -17.15 -15.22 2.33
C PHE A 12 -17.59 -16.30 3.32
N TRP A 13 -17.47 -17.55 2.90
CA TRP A 13 -17.79 -18.70 3.74
C TRP A 13 -16.57 -19.08 4.58
N HIS A 14 -16.74 -19.14 5.90
CA HIS A 14 -15.70 -19.55 6.85
C HIS A 14 -16.34 -20.20 8.09
N GLU A 15 -15.73 -21.26 8.61
CA GLU A 15 -16.24 -22.01 9.78
C GLU A 15 -17.74 -22.37 9.73
N LYS A 16 -18.21 -22.85 8.56
CA LYS A 16 -19.62 -23.22 8.32
C LYS A 16 -20.60 -22.04 8.47
N LYS A 17 -20.12 -20.81 8.33
CA LYS A 17 -20.93 -19.59 8.38
C LYS A 17 -20.57 -18.65 7.24
N TRP A 18 -21.55 -17.86 6.82
CA TRP A 18 -21.28 -16.69 5.99
C TRP A 18 -20.76 -15.57 6.89
N VAL A 19 -19.54 -15.12 6.62
CA VAL A 19 -18.88 -14.00 7.29
C VAL A 19 -18.96 -12.78 6.39
N MET A 20 -19.37 -11.64 6.96
CA MET A 20 -19.40 -10.33 6.30
C MET A 20 -18.43 -9.39 7.00
N LEU A 21 -17.43 -8.92 6.27
CA LEU A 21 -16.58 -7.81 6.67
C LEU A 21 -17.15 -6.52 6.08
N LYS A 22 -17.25 -5.48 6.90
CA LYS A 22 -17.69 -4.15 6.48
C LYS A 22 -16.58 -3.16 6.81
N GLY A 23 -16.17 -2.37 5.81
CA GLY A 23 -15.23 -1.28 5.98
C GLY A 23 -15.75 -0.24 6.98
N MET A 24 -14.83 0.36 7.73
CA MET A 24 -15.16 1.43 8.67
C MET A 24 -15.40 2.72 7.88
N GLU A 25 -16.65 3.12 7.72
CA GLU A 25 -17.02 4.38 7.06
C GLU A 25 -16.65 5.57 7.95
N GLY A 26 -15.43 6.10 7.83
CA GLY A 26 -15.06 7.46 8.28
C GLY A 26 -15.49 7.90 9.68
N THR A 27 -15.81 6.99 10.59
CA THR A 27 -16.31 7.36 11.91
C THR A 27 -15.16 7.96 12.72
N SER A 28 -15.51 8.81 13.68
CA SER A 28 -14.52 9.44 14.57
C SER A 28 -13.60 8.40 15.25
N GLU A 29 -14.12 7.20 15.50
CA GLU A 29 -13.41 6.06 16.08
C GLU A 29 -12.45 5.42 15.07
N ALA A 30 -12.85 5.30 13.79
CA ALA A 30 -11.99 4.82 12.71
C ALA A 30 -10.80 5.78 12.48
N ILE A 31 -11.07 7.08 12.53
CA ILE A 31 -10.03 8.12 12.43
C ILE A 31 -9.10 8.06 13.65
N SER A 32 -9.63 7.82 14.86
CA SER A 32 -8.82 7.67 16.08
C SER A 32 -7.85 6.47 16.02
N ALA A 33 -8.31 5.30 15.55
CA ALA A 33 -7.42 4.14 15.37
C ALA A 33 -6.30 4.42 14.34
N LEU A 34 -6.63 5.15 13.27
CA LEU A 34 -5.66 5.55 12.25
C LEU A 34 -4.61 6.57 12.74
N GLN A 35 -4.87 7.31 13.83
CA GLN A 35 -3.88 8.23 14.40
C GLN A 35 -2.62 7.51 14.91
N SER A 36 -2.73 6.22 15.24
CA SER A 36 -1.56 5.41 15.63
C SER A 36 -0.62 5.13 14.45
N VAL A 37 -1.14 5.08 13.22
CA VAL A 37 -0.41 4.77 11.98
C VAL A 37 0.04 6.05 11.27
N VAL A 38 -0.80 7.09 11.29
CA VAL A 38 -0.61 8.33 10.51
C VAL A 38 -0.04 9.47 11.35
N GLY A 39 0.08 9.30 12.67
CA GLY A 39 0.30 10.40 13.60
C GLY A 39 -0.99 11.18 13.84
N LYS A 40 -0.99 12.08 14.84
CA LYS A 40 -2.15 12.90 15.19
C LYS A 40 -2.52 13.80 14.02
N ALA A 41 -3.54 13.42 13.24
CA ALA A 41 -4.19 14.35 12.32
C ALA A 41 -4.79 15.49 13.15
N SER A 42 -4.18 16.67 13.08
CA SER A 42 -4.67 17.85 13.77
C SER A 42 -6.05 18.22 13.20
N LYS A 43 -6.96 18.62 14.10
CA LYS A 43 -8.31 19.09 13.76
C LYS A 43 -8.22 20.16 12.67
N GLY A 44 -8.73 19.88 11.48
CA GLY A 44 -8.77 20.85 10.40
C GLY A 44 -9.45 20.32 9.16
N TYR A 45 -10.78 20.26 9.17
CA TYR A 45 -11.57 20.15 7.95
C TYR A 45 -11.43 21.50 7.22
N GLY A 46 -10.35 21.65 6.44
CA GLY A 46 -10.00 22.94 5.82
C GLY A 46 -8.75 22.85 4.96
N SER A 47 -8.95 22.54 3.68
CA SER A 47 -8.17 22.99 2.53
C SER A 47 -6.65 23.26 2.74
N LYS A 48 -5.88 22.21 3.00
CA LYS A 48 -4.50 22.03 2.51
C LYS A 48 -4.09 20.59 2.79
N GLY A 49 -3.76 19.85 1.73
CA GLY A 49 -3.49 18.42 1.79
C GLY A 49 -2.40 18.06 2.80
N TRP A 50 -2.54 16.87 3.39
CA TRP A 50 -1.47 16.04 3.98
C TRP A 50 -0.21 16.79 4.40
N SER A 51 -0.35 17.79 5.26
CA SER A 51 0.79 18.37 5.95
C SER A 51 1.06 17.45 7.12
N LEU A 52 1.83 16.40 6.87
CA LEU A 52 2.56 15.73 7.94
C LEU A 52 3.44 16.82 8.54
N ASP A 53 3.10 17.32 9.72
CA ASP A 53 4.08 17.98 10.56
C ASP A 53 5.21 16.97 10.72
N ARG A 54 6.30 17.19 9.96
CA ARG A 54 7.46 16.32 9.92
C ARG A 54 8.18 16.48 11.25
N GLU A 55 7.62 15.90 12.31
CA GLU A 55 8.38 15.64 13.51
C GLU A 55 9.44 14.62 13.08
N LYS A 56 10.70 15.07 12.98
CA LYS A 56 11.85 14.23 12.69
C LYS A 56 12.09 13.27 13.85
N ARG A 57 11.22 12.28 14.03
CA ARG A 57 11.54 11.04 14.72
C ARG A 57 12.17 10.08 13.72
N GLY A 58 13.27 10.52 13.11
CA GLY A 58 14.11 9.65 12.31
C GLY A 58 14.82 8.72 13.29
N ASP A 59 14.47 7.44 13.27
CA ASP A 59 15.30 6.43 13.90
C ASP A 59 16.67 6.46 13.19
N LYS A 60 17.72 6.83 13.92
CA LYS A 60 19.08 6.98 13.38
C LYS A 60 19.58 5.72 12.67
N SER A 61 19.03 4.55 13.04
CA SER A 61 19.32 3.28 12.37
C SER A 61 18.78 3.23 10.94
N LEU A 62 17.60 3.81 10.69
CA LEU A 62 17.01 3.89 9.35
C LEU A 62 17.76 4.87 8.45
N ASP A 63 18.23 5.99 9.01
CA ASP A 63 19.02 6.97 8.26
C ASP A 63 20.31 6.31 7.70
N GLN A 64 20.95 5.42 8.48
CA GLN A 64 22.12 4.66 8.02
C GLN A 64 21.79 3.69 6.88
N VAL A 65 20.66 2.99 6.97
CA VAL A 65 20.22 2.08 5.90
C VAL A 65 19.91 2.87 4.63
N ILE A 66 19.18 3.98 4.73
CA ILE A 66 18.85 4.83 3.58
C ILE A 66 20.13 5.35 2.93
N GLN A 67 21.10 5.79 3.72
CA GLN A 67 22.39 6.26 3.21
C GLN A 67 23.19 5.15 2.51
N SER A 68 23.11 3.90 2.98
CA SER A 68 23.81 2.77 2.35
C SER A 68 23.27 2.38 0.96
N PHE A 69 22.06 2.84 0.61
CA PHE A 69 21.38 2.55 -0.65
C PHE A 69 20.98 3.84 -1.39
N GLU A 70 21.73 4.93 -1.19
CA GLU A 70 21.46 6.22 -1.85
C GLU A 70 21.47 6.10 -3.38
N ASP A 71 22.26 5.15 -3.91
CA ASP A 71 22.39 4.85 -5.32
C ASP A 71 21.11 4.35 -6.00
N ILE A 72 20.20 3.71 -5.25
CA ILE A 72 18.89 3.25 -5.76
C ILE A 72 18.02 4.42 -6.21
N PHE A 73 18.22 5.61 -5.62
CA PHE A 73 17.40 6.79 -5.92
C PHE A 73 17.93 7.62 -7.08
N TYR A 74 19.13 7.34 -7.59
CA TYR A 74 19.65 8.00 -8.77
C TYR A 74 19.11 7.37 -10.06
N GLU A 75 19.05 8.17 -11.12
CA GLU A 75 18.67 7.69 -12.44
C GLU A 75 19.71 6.66 -12.95
N PRO A 76 19.28 5.44 -13.34
CA PRO A 76 20.20 4.41 -13.80
C PRO A 76 20.82 4.81 -15.15
N LYS A 77 22.14 4.79 -15.24
CA LYS A 77 22.90 5.23 -16.43
C LYS A 77 23.14 4.15 -17.49
N GLY A 78 22.52 2.98 -17.35
CA GLY A 78 22.83 1.81 -18.17
C GLY A 78 21.64 0.89 -18.40
N LEU A 79 21.85 -0.10 -19.28
CA LEU A 79 20.87 -1.16 -19.48
C LEU A 79 20.69 -1.96 -18.19
N PRO A 80 19.46 -2.42 -17.90
CA PRO A 80 19.23 -3.30 -16.76
C PRO A 80 20.08 -4.57 -16.88
N PRO A 81 20.48 -5.16 -15.76
CA PRO A 81 21.26 -6.41 -15.77
C PRO A 81 20.49 -7.52 -16.50
N GLN A 82 21.24 -8.45 -17.09
CA GLN A 82 20.65 -9.62 -17.72
C GLN A 82 19.87 -10.44 -16.69
N ARG A 83 18.65 -10.82 -17.05
CA ARG A 83 17.79 -11.66 -16.21
C ARG A 83 18.26 -13.11 -16.32
N ALA A 84 18.18 -13.86 -15.21
CA ALA A 84 18.48 -15.29 -15.22
C ALA A 84 17.46 -16.14 -16.01
N ARG A 85 16.28 -15.57 -16.30
CA ARG A 85 15.23 -16.19 -17.09
C ARG A 85 14.64 -15.16 -18.03
N ASP A 86 14.46 -15.57 -19.28
CA ASP A 86 13.70 -14.80 -20.25
C ASP A 86 12.21 -14.91 -19.96
N HIS A 87 11.48 -13.84 -20.27
CA HIS A 87 10.03 -13.85 -20.21
C HIS A 87 9.50 -14.63 -21.41
N ALA A 88 8.77 -15.71 -21.14
CA ALA A 88 8.10 -16.50 -22.17
C ALA A 88 6.61 -16.53 -21.87
N ILE A 89 5.80 -16.34 -22.92
CA ILE A 89 4.35 -16.57 -22.85
C ILE A 89 4.10 -17.99 -23.35
N THR A 90 3.45 -18.81 -22.52
CA THR A 90 3.03 -20.14 -22.96
C THR A 90 1.79 -20.00 -23.84
N LEU A 91 1.90 -20.38 -25.11
CA LEU A 91 0.77 -20.38 -26.03
C LEU A 91 -0.07 -21.65 -25.83
N LEU A 92 -1.39 -21.48 -25.82
CA LEU A 92 -2.30 -22.61 -25.90
C LEU A 92 -2.42 -23.08 -27.36
N PRO A 93 -2.55 -24.39 -27.62
CA PRO A 93 -2.76 -24.90 -28.98
C PRO A 93 -3.94 -24.21 -29.68
N GLY A 94 -3.75 -23.81 -30.93
CA GLY A 94 -4.78 -23.13 -31.74
C GLY A 94 -4.88 -21.62 -31.53
N GLN A 95 -4.09 -21.03 -30.63
CA GLN A 95 -3.90 -19.58 -30.57
C GLN A 95 -2.88 -19.19 -31.63
N GLY A 96 -3.37 -18.72 -32.78
CA GLY A 96 -2.54 -18.13 -33.84
C GLY A 96 -1.97 -16.76 -33.45
N PRO A 97 -1.13 -16.16 -34.33
CA PRO A 97 -0.59 -14.82 -34.14
C PRO A 97 -1.67 -13.74 -34.15
#